data_AF-A0A2A8I0C2-F1
#
_entry.id   AF-A0A2A8I0C2-F1
#
_cell.length_a   1.000
_cell.length_b   1.000
_cell.length_c   1.000
_cell.angle_alpha   90.00
_cell.angle_beta   90.00
_cell.angle_gamma   90.00
#
_symmetry.space_group_name_H-M   'P 1'
#
loop_
_entity.id
_entity.type
_entity.pdbx_description
1 polymer ?
#
loop_
_entity_poly.entity_id
_entity_poly.type
_entity_poly.pdbx_seq_one_letter_code
_entity_poly.pdbx_strand_id
1 'polypeptide(L)' 'MLKAELKRRGVTYAELVGKLADIGVMDSEPNIRNKISRGKFTAVFFVQCLEAIGSPTLRLD' A
#
# COMPACT_ATOMS: atom_id res chain seq x y z
N MET A 1 6.02 -8.71 1.81
CA MET A 1 4.79 -8.63 2.65
C MET A 1 3.73 -7.76 1.97
N LEU A 2 3.91 -6.43 1.86
CA LEU A 2 2.93 -5.55 1.18
C LEU A 2 2.61 -5.96 -0.27
N LYS A 3 3.63 -6.32 -1.05
CA LYS A 3 3.47 -6.83 -2.43
C LYS A 3 2.67 -8.13 -2.49
N ALA A 4 2.80 -8.99 -1.48
CA ALA A 4 2.06 -10.24 -1.40
C ALA A 4 0.60 -9.97 -1.04
N GLU A 5 0.34 -9.05 -0.11
CA GLU A 5 -1.01 -8.63 0.28
C GLU A 5 -1.78 -8.00 -0.88
N LEU A 6 -1.14 -7.10 -1.63
CA LEU A 6 -1.68 -6.49 -2.86
C LEU A 6 -2.04 -7.57 -3.88
N LYS A 7 -1.13 -8.51 -4.14
CA LYS A 7 -1.37 -9.61 -5.08
C LYS A 7 -2.48 -10.55 -4.59
N ARG A 8 -2.60 -10.78 -3.28
CA ARG A 8 -3.61 -11.66 -2.67
C ARG A 8 -5.01 -11.07 -2.71
N ARG A 9 -5.13 -9.74 -2.57
CA ARG A 9 -6.38 -9.01 -2.69
C ARG A 9 -6.73 -8.57 -4.12
N GLY A 10 -5.83 -8.78 -5.07
CA GLY A 10 -6.02 -8.36 -6.47
C GLY A 10 -5.98 -6.84 -6.68
N VAL A 11 -5.46 -6.09 -5.70
CA VAL A 11 -5.37 -4.63 -5.76
C VAL A 11 -4.15 -4.23 -6.57
N THR A 12 -4.36 -3.43 -7.61
CA THR A 12 -3.28 -2.89 -8.44
C THR A 12 -2.58 -1.71 -7.75
N TYR A 13 -1.34 -1.40 -8.16
CA TYR A 13 -0.64 -0.22 -7.61
C TYR A 13 -1.37 1.09 -7.94
N ALA A 14 -1.98 1.18 -9.11
CA ALA A 14 -2.82 2.32 -9.50
C ALA A 14 -4.03 2.50 -8.58
N GLU A 15 -4.73 1.40 -8.22
CA GLU A 15 -5.82 1.47 -7.25
C GLU A 15 -5.33 1.83 -5.85
N LEU A 16 -4.17 1.29 -5.43
CA LEU A 16 -3.59 1.65 -4.15
C LEU A 16 -3.27 3.15 -4.08
N VAL A 17 -2.71 3.71 -5.16
CA VAL A 17 -2.42 5.15 -5.29
C VAL A 17 -3.70 5.98 -5.19
N GLY A 18 -4.77 5.57 -5.88
CA GLY A 18 -6.06 6.25 -5.81
C GLY A 18 -6.62 6.27 -4.39
N LYS A 19 -6.63 5.11 -3.72
CA LYS A 19 -7.12 4.98 -2.35
C LYS A 19 -6.22 5.68 -1.31
N LEU A 20 -4.91 5.76 -1.57
CA LEU A 20 -3.98 6.57 -0.78
C LEU A 20 -4.27 8.07 -0.97
N ALA A 21 -4.58 8.50 -2.20
CA ALA A 21 -4.97 9.88 -2.46
C ALA A 21 -6.28 10.25 -1.73
N ASP A 22 -7.24 9.32 -1.61
CA ASP A 22 -8.49 9.53 -0.87
C ASP A 22 -8.26 9.80 0.63
N ILE A 23 -7.20 9.21 1.22
CA ILE A 23 -6.80 9.45 2.61
C ILE A 23 -5.78 10.59 2.76
N GLY A 24 -5.56 11.39 1.71
CA GLY A 24 -4.68 12.55 1.71
C GLY A 24 -3.20 12.26 1.43
N VAL A 25 -2.87 11.03 1.03
CA VAL A 25 -1.52 10.62 0.64
C VAL A 25 -1.39 10.66 -0.88
N MET A 26 -1.03 11.83 -1.41
CA MET A 26 -0.70 11.97 -2.82
C MET A 26 0.70 11.42 -3.08
N ASP A 27 0.77 10.21 -3.60
CA ASP A 27 2.01 9.54 -3.99
C ASP A 27 1.89 9.03 -5.43
N SER A 28 3.00 8.91 -6.16
CA SER A 28 2.96 8.39 -7.53
C SER A 28 3.14 6.87 -7.57
N GLU A 29 2.47 6.20 -8.50
CA GLU A 29 2.58 4.76 -8.73
C GLU A 29 4.03 4.23 -8.78
N PRO A 30 4.97 4.85 -9.54
CA PRO A 30 6.38 4.44 -9.50
C PRO A 30 7.05 4.66 -8.13
N ASN A 31 6.67 5.69 -7.38
CA ASN A 31 7.25 5.97 -6.06
C ASN A 31 6.79 4.94 -5.02
N ILE A 32 5.50 4.61 -5.01
CA ILE A 32 4.94 3.55 -4.17
C ILE A 32 5.55 2.21 -4.51
N ARG A 33 5.63 1.88 -5.80
CA ARG A 33 6.25 0.64 -6.27
C ARG A 33 7.70 0.55 -5.79
N ASN A 34 8.46 1.64 -5.87
CA ASN A 34 9.83 1.71 -5.37
C ASN A 34 9.91 1.60 -3.84
N LYS A 35 9.02 2.27 -3.08
CA LYS A 35 8.95 2.17 -1.61
C LYS A 35 8.66 0.74 -1.15
N ILE A 36 7.66 0.10 -1.76
CA ILE A 36 7.28 -1.29 -1.48
C ILE A 36 8.39 -2.25 -1.91
N SER A 37 8.99 -2.03 -3.08
CA SER A 37 10.05 -2.90 -3.61
C SER A 37 11.37 -2.75 -2.84
N ARG A 38 11.70 -1.56 -2.33
CA ARG A 38 12.88 -1.32 -1.48
C ARG A 38 12.67 -1.72 -0.02
N GLY A 39 11.43 -1.92 0.42
CA GLY A 39 11.10 -2.19 1.83
C GLY A 39 11.40 -1.02 2.77
N LYS A 40 11.74 0.17 2.26
CA LYS A 40 11.93 1.40 3.03
C LYS A 40 10.67 2.25 2.91
N PHE A 41 9.74 2.04 3.82
CA PHE A 41 8.59 2.92 4.03
C PHE A 41 8.41 3.15 5.53
N THR A 42 7.77 4.26 5.88
CA THR A 42 7.44 4.58 7.28
C THR A 42 6.27 3.70 7.75
N ALA A 43 6.21 3.45 9.07
CA ALA A 43 5.06 2.74 9.66
C ALA A 43 3.73 3.45 9.38
N VAL A 44 3.74 4.78 9.26
CA VAL A 44 2.57 5.58 8.86
C VAL A 44 2.09 5.20 7.46
N PHE A 45 3.00 5.13 6.47
CA PHE A 45 2.64 4.71 5.11
C PHE A 45 2.07 3.28 5.08
N PHE A 46 2.55 2.41 5.96
CA PHE A 46 2.04 1.06 6.10
C PHE A 46 0.59 1.03 6.58
N VAL A 47 0.28 1.78 7.64
CA VAL A 47 -1.08 1.91 8.18
C VAL A 47 -2.00 2.56 7.15
N GLN A 48 -1.53 3.59 6.45
CA GLN A 48 -2.26 4.25 5.36
C GLN A 48 -2.56 3.28 4.21
N CYS A 49 -1.60 2.44 3.80
CA CYS A 49 -1.87 1.38 2.83
C CYS A 49 -2.91 0.38 3.34
N LEU A 50 -2.88 0.03 4.63
CA LEU A 50 -3.85 -0.89 5.23
C LEU A 50 -5.26 -0.30 5.28
N GLU A 51 -5.40 0.97 5.65
CA GLU A 51 -6.66 1.71 5.57
C GLU A 51 -7.14 1.80 4.12
N ALA A 52 -6.28 2.22 3.19
CA ALA A 52 -6.58 2.30 1.78
C ALA A 52 -7.07 0.95 1.24
N ILE A 53 -6.41 -0.16 1.59
CA ILE A 53 -6.81 -1.50 1.13
C ILE A 53 -8.03 -2.05 1.90
N GLY A 54 -8.50 -1.36 2.95
CA GLY A 54 -9.55 -1.86 3.83
C GLY A 54 -9.15 -3.18 4.50
N SER A 55 -7.88 -3.30 4.93
CA SER A 55 -7.32 -4.47 5.59
C SER A 55 -7.00 -4.17 7.05
N PRO A 56 -7.96 -4.29 7.98
CA PRO A 56 -7.69 -4.10 9.40
C PRO A 56 -6.78 -5.17 9.99
N THR A 57 -6.60 -6.30 9.29
CA THR A 57 -5.73 -7.42 9.70
C THR A 57 -4.66 -7.67 8.66
N LEU A 58 -3.40 -7.59 9.07
CA LEU A 58 -2.25 -8.02 8.29
C LEU A 58 -1.81 -9.41 8.78
N ARG A 59 -1.90 -10.44 7.93
CA ARG A 59 -1.31 -11.75 8.24
C ARG A 59 0.17 -11.73 7.85
N LEU A 60 1.02 -11.69 8.87
CA LEU A 60 2.46 -11.99 8.76
C LEU A 60 2.58 -13.52 8.85
N ASP A 61 2.47 -14.21 7.71
CA ASP A 61 2.85 -15.62 7.59
C ASP A 61 4.26 -15.69 6.96
#